data_AF-A0A661FBW8-F1
#
_entry.id   AF-A0A661FBW8-F1
#
_cell.length_a   1.000
_cell.length_b   1.000
_cell.length_c   1.000
_cell.angle_alpha   90.00
_cell.angle_beta   90.00
_cell.angle_gamma   90.00
#
_symmetry.space_group_name_H-M   'P 1'
#
loop_
_entity.id
_entity.type
_entity.pdbx_description
1 polymer ?
#
loop_
_entity_poly.entity_id
_entity_poly.type
_entity_poly.pdbx_seq_one_letter_code
_entity_poly.pdbx_strand_id
1 'polypeptide(L)'
;MKERDRRQGIVLVNTGEGKGKSSSALGMVFRAAGWDMKVCVIQYIKGKWQTGEQKAAERFDNIEWHVLGDGFTWDTKNPEQ
;
A
#
# COMPACT_ATOMS: atom_id res chain seq x y z
N MET A 1 -4.44 28.17 23.02
CA MET A 1 -4.08 26.90 22.33
C MET A 1 -4.64 27.00 20.92
N LYS A 2 -3.81 27.00 19.87
CA LYS A 2 -4.32 27.09 18.49
C LYS A 2 -5.19 25.86 18.22
N GLU A 3 -6.45 26.08 17.85
CA GLU A 3 -7.27 25.02 17.24
C GLU A 3 -6.48 24.43 16.08
N ARG A 4 -6.25 23.12 16.13
CA ARG A 4 -5.69 22.38 15.00
C ARG A 4 -6.79 22.28 13.97
N ASP A 5 -6.89 23.33 13.16
CA ASP A 5 -7.83 23.41 12.06
C ASP A 5 -7.61 22.19 11.15
N ARG A 6 -8.68 21.38 11.01
CA ARG A 6 -8.82 20.11 10.26
C ARG A 6 -7.55 19.30 9.93
N ARG A 7 -7.53 18.02 10.33
CA ARG A 7 -6.58 17.02 9.81
C ARG A 7 -6.61 17.03 8.28
N GLN A 8 -5.60 17.60 7.63
CA GLN A 8 -5.44 17.58 6.19
C GLN A 8 -4.74 16.28 5.77
N GLY A 9 -5.30 15.60 4.77
CA GLY A 9 -4.63 14.48 4.12
C GLY A 9 -3.40 14.96 3.36
N ILE A 10 -2.34 14.15 3.34
CA ILE A 10 -1.10 14.43 2.60
C ILE A 10 -0.82 13.33 1.58
N VAL A 11 -0.07 13.67 0.54
CA VAL A 11 0.46 12.71 -0.43
C VAL A 11 1.96 12.57 -0.18
N LEU A 12 2.41 11.34 0.03
CA LEU A 12 3.82 11.00 0.24
C LEU A 12 4.32 10.13 -0.91
N VAL A 13 5.43 10.51 -1.51
CA VAL A 13 6.08 9.77 -2.59
C VAL A 13 7.42 9.24 -2.11
N ASN A 14 7.50 7.92 -1.89
CA ASN A 14 8.75 7.23 -1.60
C ASN A 14 9.41 6.80 -2.92
N THR A 15 10.45 7.52 -3.36
CA THR A 15 11.16 7.28 -4.63
C THR A 15 12.68 7.12 -4.43
N GLY A 16 13.41 6.87 -5.51
CA GLY A 16 14.86 6.65 -5.53
C GLY A 16 15.26 5.17 -5.67
N GLU A 17 16.54 4.91 -5.91
CA GLU A 17 17.06 3.55 -6.18
C GLU A 17 17.26 2.72 -4.90
N GLY A 18 17.33 3.38 -3.74
CA GLY A 18 17.51 2.72 -2.46
C GLY A 18 16.42 1.70 -2.10
N LYS A 19 16.82 0.65 -1.37
CA LYS A 19 15.88 -0.30 -0.76
C LYS A 19 15.08 0.40 0.35
N GLY A 20 13.83 -0.04 0.55
CA GLY A 20 12.99 0.41 1.68
C GLY A 20 11.76 1.24 1.33
N LYS A 21 11.55 1.61 0.06
CA LYS A 21 10.35 2.36 -0.39
C LYS A 21 9.05 1.67 0.01
N SER A 22 8.92 0.39 -0.37
CA SER A 22 7.75 -0.44 -0.05
C SER A 22 7.66 -0.71 1.44
N SER A 23 8.77 -1.04 2.12
CA SER A 23 8.78 -1.30 3.56
C SER A 23 8.35 -0.08 4.38
N SER A 24 8.76 1.13 3.99
CA SER A 24 8.33 2.38 4.62
C SER A 24 6.83 2.63 4.42
N ALA A 25 6.31 2.42 3.21
CA ALA A 25 4.88 2.54 2.92
C ALA A 25 4.05 1.53 3.73
N LEU A 26 4.50 0.27 3.81
CA LEU A 26 3.85 -0.79 4.58
C LEU A 26 3.91 -0.52 6.08
N GLY A 27 5.00 0.05 6.60
CA GLY A 27 5.08 0.51 7.98
C GLY A 27 4.01 1.57 8.31
N MET A 28 3.67 2.45 7.37
CA MET A 28 2.58 3.41 7.53
C MET A 28 1.20 2.74 7.48
N VAL A 29 1.02 1.75 6.60
CA VAL A 29 -0.20 0.93 6.51
C VAL A 29 -0.48 0.25 7.85
N PHE A 30 0.47 -0.51 8.40
CA PHE A 30 0.27 -1.21 9.67
C PHE A 30 0.12 -0.26 10.85
N ARG A 31 0.83 0.88 10.83
CA ARG A 31 0.65 1.91 11.85
C ARG A 31 -0.78 2.44 11.83
N ALA A 32 -1.31 2.82 10.66
CA ALA A 32 -2.66 3.32 10.53
C ALA A 32 -3.70 2.27 10.93
N ALA A 33 -3.53 1.04 10.46
CA ALA A 33 -4.41 -0.08 10.79
C ALA A 33 -4.42 -0.40 12.29
N GLY A 34 -3.26 -0.35 12.97
CA GLY A 34 -3.16 -0.52 14.42
C GLY A 34 -3.79 0.60 15.26
N TRP A 35 -4.14 1.74 14.63
CA TRP A 35 -4.97 2.80 15.22
C TRP A 35 -6.43 2.74 14.72
N ASP A 36 -6.88 1.57 14.27
CA ASP A 36 -8.23 1.29 13.76
C ASP A 36 -8.66 2.15 12.56
N MET A 37 -7.71 2.73 11.83
CA MET A 37 -8.01 3.46 10.59
C MET A 37 -8.30 2.48 9.46
N LYS A 38 -9.22 2.82 8.56
CA LYS A 38 -9.43 2.06 7.32
C LYS A 38 -8.28 2.30 6.35
N VAL A 39 -7.69 1.24 5.81
CA VAL A 39 -6.56 1.33 4.90
C VAL A 39 -6.84 0.50 3.64
N CYS A 40 -6.50 1.06 2.48
CA CYS A 40 -6.54 0.37 1.20
C CYS A 40 -5.12 0.32 0.62
N VAL A 41 -4.68 -0.88 0.23
CA VAL A 41 -3.39 -1.13 -0.41
C VAL A 41 -3.64 -1.60 -1.84
N ILE A 42 -3.07 -0.89 -2.81
CA ILE A 42 -3.13 -1.26 -4.23
C ILE A 42 -1.71 -1.55 -4.70
N GLN A 43 -1.46 -2.81 -5.07
CA GLN A 43 -0.16 -3.26 -5.57
C GLN A 43 -0.25 -3.52 -7.08
N TYR A 44 0.46 -2.70 -7.85
CA TYR A 44 0.42 -2.71 -9.32
C TYR A 44 1.30 -3.78 -9.97
N ILE A 45 2.29 -4.34 -9.27
CA ILE A 45 3.20 -5.35 -9.82
C ILE A 45 3.03 -6.64 -9.06
N LYS A 46 2.93 -7.75 -9.79
CA LYS A 46 2.89 -9.08 -9.19
C LYS A 46 4.26 -9.43 -8.63
N GLY A 47 4.45 -9.24 -7.33
CA GLY A 47 5.42 -10.07 -6.63
C GLY A 47 4.93 -11.50 -6.75
N LYS A 48 5.61 -12.37 -7.52
CA LYS A 48 5.26 -13.80 -7.63
C LYS A 48 5.29 -14.54 -6.27
N TRP A 49 5.59 -13.84 -5.18
CA TRP A 49 5.82 -14.35 -3.84
C TRP A 49 4.89 -13.63 -2.85
N GLN A 50 4.10 -14.38 -2.08
CA GLN A 50 3.35 -13.83 -0.94
C GLN A 50 4.34 -13.27 0.10
N THR A 51 4.32 -11.95 0.32
CA THR A 51 5.26 -11.34 1.26
C THR A 51 4.78 -11.53 2.70
N GLY A 52 5.72 -11.49 3.66
CA GLY A 52 5.36 -11.57 5.08
C GLY A 52 4.42 -10.44 5.51
N GLU A 53 4.54 -9.27 4.87
CA GLU A 53 3.66 -8.13 5.09
C GLU A 53 2.23 -8.41 4.60
N GLN A 54 2.05 -9.01 3.42
CA GLN A 54 0.70 -9.37 2.96
C GLN A 54 0.03 -10.35 3.94
N LYS A 55 0.78 -11.36 4.41
CA LYS A 55 0.27 -12.31 5.42
C LYS A 55 -0.03 -11.64 6.77
N ALA A 56 0.71 -10.60 7.14
CA ALA A 56 0.42 -9.83 8.34
C ALA A 56 -0.85 -9.00 8.17
N ALA A 57 -1.09 -8.43 6.98
CA ALA A 57 -2.27 -7.64 6.67
C ALA A 57 -3.57 -8.46 6.76
N GLU A 58 -3.54 -9.76 6.46
CA GLU A 58 -4.69 -10.68 6.63
C GLU A 58 -5.19 -10.78 8.08
N ARG A 59 -4.42 -10.31 9.07
CA ARG A 59 -4.83 -10.30 10.48
C ARG A 59 -5.60 -9.04 10.89
N PHE A 60 -5.77 -8.09 9.97
CA PHE A 60 -6.41 -6.82 10.19
C PHE A 60 -7.69 -6.74 9.36
N ASP A 61 -8.85 -6.68 10.01
CA ASP A 61 -10.14 -6.58 9.32
C ASP A 61 -10.35 -5.21 8.63
N ASN A 62 -9.51 -4.23 8.96
CA ASN A 62 -9.55 -2.85 8.45
C ASN A 62 -8.53 -2.57 7.32
N ILE A 63 -7.84 -3.60 6.81
CA ILE A 63 -6.97 -3.50 5.64
C ILE A 63 -7.62 -4.18 4.45
N GLU A 64 -7.88 -3.42 3.39
CA GLU A 64 -8.27 -3.94 2.08
C GLU A 64 -7.04 -4.01 1.17
N TRP A 65 -6.75 -5.18 0.59
CA TRP A 65 -5.54 -5.40 -0.21
C TRP A 65 -5.87 -5.89 -1.61
N HIS A 66 -5.50 -5.10 -2.62
CA HIS A 66 -5.71 -5.42 -4.03
C HIS A 66 -4.38 -5.62 -4.74
N VAL A 67 -4.21 -6.76 -5.40
CA VAL A 67 -3.08 -7.04 -6.28
C VAL A 67 -3.58 -7.03 -7.71
N LEU A 68 -3.23 -5.98 -8.47
CA LEU A 68 -3.77 -5.75 -9.81
C LEU A 68 -3.02 -6.52 -10.91
N GLY A 69 -1.80 -7.00 -10.63
CA GLY A 69 -1.00 -7.76 -11.58
C GLY A 69 -0.54 -6.96 -12.80
N ASP A 70 0.06 -7.65 -13.77
CA ASP A 70 0.82 -7.05 -14.88
C ASP A 70 -0.02 -6.20 -15.86
N GLY A 71 -1.36 -6.24 -15.77
CA GLY A 71 -2.30 -5.49 -16.62
C GLY A 71 -2.26 -3.97 -16.43
N PHE A 72 -1.61 -3.44 -15.39
CA PHE A 72 -1.44 -2.00 -15.18
C PHE A 72 -0.07 -1.46 -15.62
N THR A 73 0.83 -2.34 -16.08
CA THR A 73 2.13 -1.92 -16.63
C THR A 73 2.05 -1.86 -18.15
N TRP A 74 2.70 -0.85 -18.75
CA TRP A 74 2.74 -0.56 -20.19
C TRP A 74 3.26 -1.72 -21.09
N ASP A 75 3.67 -2.85 -20.50
CA ASP A 75 4.16 -4.06 -21.19
C ASP A 75 3.07 -5.14 -21.27
N THR A 76 1.83 -4.72 -21.59
CA THR A 76 0.68 -5.62 -21.73
C THR A 76 0.80 -6.42 -23.03
N LYS A 77 1.42 -7.60 -22.98
CA LYS A 77 1.39 -8.58 -24.09
C LYS A 77 0.12 -9.43 -24.14
N ASN A 78 -0.88 -9.13 -23.31
CA ASN A 78 -2.09 -9.93 -23.18
C ASN A 78 -3.34 -9.05 -23.40
N PRO A 79 -3.91 -9.00 -24.61
CA PRO A 79 -5.07 -8.17 -24.94
C PRO A 79 -6.42 -8.68 -24.41
N GLU A 80 -6.45 -9.80 -23.68
CA GLU A 80 -7.69 -10.46 -23.20
C GLU A 80 -7.98 -10.25 -21.69
N GLN A 81 -7.28 -9.33 -21.02
CA GLN A 81 -7.61 -8.88 -19.65
C GLN A 81 -8.32 -7.52 -19.64
#